data_AF-A0A956DKS3-F1
#
_entry.id   AF-A0A956DKS3-F1
#
_cell.length_a   1.000
_cell.length_b   1.000
_cell.length_c   1.000
_cell.angle_alpha   90.00
_cell.angle_beta   90.00
_cell.angle_gamma   90.00
#
_symmetry.space_group_name_H-M   'P 1'
#
loop_
_entity.id
_entity.type
_entity.pdbx_description
1 polymer ?
#
loop_
_entity_poly.entity_id
_entity_poly.type
_entity_poly.pdbx_seq_one_letter_code
_entity_poly.pdbx_strand_id
1 'polypeptide(L)'
;ESFHREVREAAVRTLAEVAPGGAVVTSRLTHVYPDGAAPYFTVIAPGPPGALVAAWDAVKVAVSETILTAGGTITHHHAVGRDHQPYYARQVPPLFGEVLQAAKRQLDPRGILNPGCLLAGS
;
A
#
# COMPACT_ATOMS: atom_id res chain seq x y z
N GLU A 1 -8.81 2.89 17.49
CA GLU A 1 -9.45 4.15 17.04
C GLU A 1 -8.47 5.14 16.40
N SER A 2 -7.24 5.30 16.94
CA SER A 2 -6.21 6.18 16.38
C SER A 2 -5.80 5.84 14.93
N PHE A 3 -5.53 4.56 14.63
CA PHE A 3 -5.12 4.10 13.29
C PHE A 3 -6.05 4.60 12.17
N HIS A 4 -7.36 4.36 12.30
CA HIS A 4 -8.33 4.75 11.26
C HIS A 4 -8.34 6.26 11.04
N ARG A 5 -8.30 7.04 12.13
CA ARG A 5 -8.26 8.50 12.06
C ARG A 5 -6.99 8.99 11.37
N GLU A 6 -5.83 8.49 11.78
CA GLU A 6 -4.52 8.88 11.22
C GLU A 6 -4.45 8.59 9.72
N VAL A 7 -4.83 7.38 9.29
CA VAL A 7 -4.83 6.99 7.87
C VAL A 7 -5.81 7.85 7.07
N ARG A 8 -7.02 8.10 7.60
CA ARG A 8 -8.01 8.95 6.93
C ARG A 8 -7.52 10.38 6.79
N GLU A 9 -6.93 10.94 7.84
CA GLU A 9 -6.41 12.30 7.82
C GLU A 9 -5.20 12.44 6.89
N ALA A 10 -4.31 11.45 6.83
CA ALA A 10 -3.20 11.45 5.87
C ALA A 10 -3.71 11.48 4.42
N ALA A 11 -4.74 10.69 4.10
CA ALA A 11 -5.38 10.73 2.79
C ALA A 11 -5.99 12.12 2.52
N VAL A 12 -6.81 12.65 3.44
CA VAL A 12 -7.50 13.94 3.27
C VAL A 12 -6.50 15.10 3.12
N ARG A 13 -5.46 15.16 3.95
CA ARG A 13 -4.43 16.21 3.86
C ARG A 13 -3.71 16.18 2.52
N THR A 14 -3.23 15.01 2.11
CA THR A 14 -2.50 14.88 0.84
C THR A 14 -3.41 15.20 -0.35
N LEU A 15 -4.67 14.75 -0.32
CA LEU A 15 -5.66 15.07 -1.36
C LEU A 15 -5.97 16.56 -1.44
N ALA A 16 -5.98 17.29 -0.33
CA ALA A 16 -6.16 18.74 -0.35
C ALA A 16 -5.01 19.47 -1.08
N GLU A 17 -3.81 18.89 -1.08
CA GLU A 17 -2.65 19.43 -1.79
C GLU A 17 -2.64 19.07 -3.28
N VAL A 18 -3.01 17.83 -3.63
CA VAL A 18 -2.88 17.31 -5.00
C VAL A 18 -4.18 17.33 -5.82
N ALA A 19 -5.33 17.55 -5.17
CA ALA A 19 -6.66 17.54 -5.79
C ALA A 19 -7.55 18.68 -5.25
N PRO A 20 -7.31 19.93 -5.69
CA PRO A 20 -8.00 21.11 -5.15
C PRO A 20 -9.51 21.17 -5.45
N GLY A 21 -10.01 20.32 -6.35
CA GLY A 21 -11.46 20.18 -6.63
C GLY A 21 -12.26 19.45 -5.55
N GLY A 22 -11.61 19.08 -4.42
CA GLY A 22 -12.22 18.37 -3.31
C GLY A 22 -12.16 16.86 -3.47
N ALA A 23 -12.23 16.13 -2.35
CA ALA A 23 -12.10 14.68 -2.34
C ALA A 23 -13.13 14.02 -1.42
N VAL A 24 -13.53 12.80 -1.78
CA VAL A 24 -14.37 11.92 -0.97
C VAL A 24 -13.50 10.78 -0.47
N VAL A 25 -13.38 10.68 0.86
CA VAL A 25 -12.70 9.57 1.54
C VAL A 25 -13.70 8.90 2.47
N THR A 26 -14.11 7.68 2.12
CA THR A 26 -14.96 6.84 2.95
C THR A 26 -14.21 5.60 3.42
N SER A 27 -14.71 4.97 4.49
CA SER A 27 -14.14 3.75 5.04
C SER A 27 -15.26 2.85 5.55
N ARG A 28 -15.05 1.54 5.44
CA ARG A 28 -15.90 0.51 6.04
C ARG A 28 -15.05 -0.63 6.57
N LEU A 29 -15.49 -1.32 7.60
CA LEU A 29 -14.87 -2.57 8.00
C LEU A 29 -15.41 -3.68 7.11
N THR A 30 -14.50 -4.42 6.46
CA THR A 30 -14.88 -5.55 5.58
C THR A 30 -14.75 -6.89 6.28
N HIS A 31 -13.84 -6.99 7.24
CA HIS A 31 -13.58 -8.17 8.03
C HIS A 31 -13.28 -7.75 9.47
N VAL A 32 -13.64 -8.60 10.43
CA VAL A 32 -13.34 -8.44 11.85
C VAL A 32 -12.84 -9.78 12.37
N TYR A 33 -11.74 -9.72 13.10
CA TYR A 33 -11.05 -10.83 13.73
C TYR A 33 -10.86 -10.51 15.22
N PRO A 34 -10.56 -11.52 16.07
CA PRO A 34 -10.31 -11.28 17.49
C PRO A 34 -9.17 -10.29 17.78
N ASP A 35 -8.19 -10.20 16.88
CA ASP A 35 -6.99 -9.38 16.99
C ASP A 35 -7.02 -8.09 16.15
N GLY A 36 -8.09 -7.84 15.40
CA GLY A 36 -8.21 -6.61 14.62
C GLY A 36 -9.28 -6.64 13.55
N ALA A 37 -9.47 -5.51 12.86
CA ALA A 37 -10.41 -5.40 11.75
C ALA A 37 -9.68 -4.93 10.49
N ALA A 38 -10.27 -5.22 9.32
CA ALA A 38 -9.77 -4.79 8.02
C ALA A 38 -10.58 -3.58 7.51
N PRO A 39 -10.13 -2.33 7.77
CA PRO A 39 -10.73 -1.15 7.17
C PRO A 39 -10.43 -1.11 5.68
N TYR A 40 -11.45 -0.77 4.90
CA TYR A 40 -11.39 -0.63 3.46
C TYR A 40 -11.73 0.81 3.10
N PHE A 41 -10.74 1.54 2.60
CA PHE A 41 -10.88 2.94 2.21
C PHE A 41 -11.29 3.04 0.74
N THR A 42 -12.20 3.96 0.46
CA THR A 42 -12.52 4.41 -0.90
C THR A 42 -12.14 5.87 -1.02
N VAL A 43 -11.30 6.18 -1.99
CA VAL A 43 -10.78 7.53 -2.25
C VAL A 43 -11.19 7.93 -3.66
N ILE A 44 -11.90 9.05 -3.78
CA ILE A 44 -12.35 9.61 -5.05
C ILE A 44 -11.99 11.09 -5.05
N ALA A 45 -11.27 11.55 -6.06
CA ALA A 45 -10.91 12.95 -6.22
C ALA A 45 -10.71 13.27 -7.71
N PRO A 46 -10.98 14.52 -8.15
CA PRO A 46 -10.54 14.99 -9.45
C PRO A 46 -9.02 15.13 -9.41
N GLY A 47 -8.31 14.45 -10.30
CA GLY A 47 -6.87 14.61 -10.42
C GLY A 47 -6.48 15.72 -11.42
N PRO A 48 -5.27 16.28 -11.31
CA PRO A 48 -4.78 17.31 -12.21
C PRO A 48 -4.58 16.76 -13.63
N PRO A 49 -4.98 17.50 -14.68
CA PRO A 49 -4.72 17.11 -16.06
C PRO A 49 -3.22 16.85 -16.30
N GLY A 50 -2.89 15.71 -16.89
CA GLY A 50 -1.50 15.33 -17.19
C GLY A 50 -0.68 14.85 -15.99
N ALA A 51 -1.21 14.88 -14.76
CA ALA A 51 -0.48 14.50 -13.54
C ALA A 51 -1.27 13.56 -12.62
N LEU A 52 -2.27 12.85 -13.16
CA LEU A 52 -3.12 11.90 -12.40
C LEU A 52 -2.30 10.85 -11.64
N VAL A 53 -1.33 10.23 -12.30
CA VAL A 53 -0.49 9.17 -11.70
C VAL A 53 0.38 9.75 -10.58
N ALA A 54 1.07 10.87 -10.84
CA ALA A 54 1.92 11.50 -9.82
C ALA A 54 1.12 11.97 -8.59
N ALA A 55 -0.09 12.50 -8.79
CA ALA A 55 -0.98 12.88 -7.70
C ALA A 55 -1.42 11.64 -6.89
N TRP A 56 -1.76 10.54 -7.57
CA TRP A 56 -2.10 9.29 -6.90
C TRP A 56 -0.92 8.69 -6.14
N ASP A 57 0.28 8.70 -6.72
CA ASP A 57 1.50 8.22 -6.09
C ASP A 57 1.81 8.98 -4.80
N ALA A 58 1.62 10.31 -4.79
CA ALA A 58 1.79 11.12 -3.58
C ALA A 58 0.82 10.68 -2.45
N VAL A 59 -0.45 10.46 -2.79
CA VAL A 59 -1.45 9.96 -1.84
C VAL A 59 -1.09 8.56 -1.35
N LYS A 60 -0.68 7.67 -2.25
CA LYS A 60 -0.25 6.31 -1.92
C LYS A 60 0.94 6.32 -0.98
N VAL A 61 1.95 7.14 -1.24
CA VAL A 61 3.13 7.26 -0.37
C VAL A 61 2.74 7.71 1.02
N ALA A 62 2.01 8.83 1.14
CA ALA A 62 1.62 9.37 2.44
C ALA A 62 0.77 8.39 3.26
N VAL A 63 -0.21 7.75 2.61
CA VAL A 63 -1.10 6.78 3.26
C VAL A 63 -0.36 5.50 3.64
N SER A 64 0.47 4.95 2.76
CA SER A 64 1.22 3.72 3.03
C SER A 64 2.25 3.90 4.15
N GLU A 65 2.94 5.04 4.21
CA GLU A 65 3.81 5.36 5.35
C GLU A 65 3.01 5.45 6.66
N THR A 66 1.86 6.15 6.64
CA THR A 66 1.00 6.29 7.81
C THR A 66 0.48 4.94 8.29
N ILE A 67 0.10 4.04 7.38
CA ILE A 67 -0.33 2.66 7.72
C ILE A 67 0.79 1.95 8.50
N LEU A 68 2.03 2.02 8.01
CA LEU A 68 3.17 1.36 8.65
C LEU A 68 3.46 1.96 10.03
N THR A 69 3.54 3.28 10.15
CA THR A 69 3.87 3.95 11.41
C THR A 69 2.78 3.80 12.46
N ALA A 70 1.52 3.70 12.04
CA ALA A 70 0.38 3.47 12.93
C ALA A 70 0.18 1.98 13.29
N GLY A 71 1.06 1.07 12.84
CA GLY A 71 1.08 -0.34 13.21
C GLY A 71 0.16 -1.25 12.38
N GLY A 72 -0.30 -0.80 11.22
CA GLY A 72 -1.10 -1.60 10.29
C GLY A 72 -0.26 -2.42 9.31
N THR A 73 -0.87 -3.44 8.71
CA THR A 73 -0.27 -4.19 7.58
C THR A 73 -0.51 -3.46 6.27
N ILE A 74 0.48 -3.46 5.36
CA ILE A 74 0.36 -2.73 4.08
C ILE A 74 -0.76 -3.26 3.18
N THR A 75 -1.08 -4.55 3.30
CA THR A 75 -2.18 -5.20 2.60
C THR A 75 -2.92 -6.16 3.53
N HIS A 76 -4.23 -6.25 3.33
CA HIS A 76 -5.05 -7.35 3.84
C HIS A 76 -5.23 -8.45 2.77
N HIS A 77 -5.80 -8.11 1.60
CA HIS A 77 -6.07 -9.07 0.52
C HIS A 77 -5.75 -8.58 -0.90
N HIS A 78 -5.30 -7.33 -1.08
CA HIS A 78 -4.94 -6.80 -2.42
C HIS A 78 -3.54 -7.23 -2.89
N ALA A 79 -2.84 -8.02 -2.07
CA ALA A 79 -1.46 -8.44 -2.27
C ALA A 79 -0.46 -7.27 -2.32
N VAL A 80 0.81 -7.62 -2.53
CA VAL A 80 1.92 -6.67 -2.48
C VAL A 80 1.98 -5.89 -3.80
N GLY A 81 2.39 -6.51 -4.91
CA GLY A 81 2.54 -5.76 -6.16
C GLY A 81 3.64 -4.71 -6.08
N ARG A 82 3.91 -4.03 -7.18
CA ARG A 82 4.91 -2.93 -7.22
C ARG A 82 4.54 -1.79 -6.28
N ASP A 83 3.24 -1.49 -6.18
CA ASP A 83 2.71 -0.42 -5.33
C ASP A 83 3.02 -0.60 -3.85
N HIS A 84 2.96 -1.84 -3.32
CA HIS A 84 3.17 -2.08 -1.89
C HIS A 84 4.54 -2.68 -1.57
N GLN A 85 5.33 -3.07 -2.58
CA GLN A 85 6.62 -3.75 -2.38
C GLN A 85 7.58 -3.00 -1.45
N PRO A 86 7.78 -1.66 -1.59
CA PRO A 86 8.71 -0.93 -0.72
C PRO A 86 8.33 -0.98 0.76
N TYR A 87 7.03 -1.04 1.05
CA TYR A 87 6.50 -1.09 2.41
C TYR A 87 6.47 -2.52 2.95
N TYR A 88 6.09 -3.49 2.11
CA TYR A 88 6.17 -4.92 2.45
C TYR A 88 7.59 -5.32 2.84
N ALA A 89 8.61 -4.83 2.12
CA ALA A 89 10.00 -5.09 2.42
C ALA A 89 10.43 -4.66 3.84
N ARG A 90 9.71 -3.70 4.45
CA ARG A 90 9.93 -3.24 5.83
C ARG A 90 9.15 -4.08 6.87
N GLN A 91 8.16 -4.84 6.45
CA GLN A 91 7.30 -5.66 7.31
C GLN A 91 7.70 -7.14 7.31
N VAL A 92 8.37 -7.60 6.26
CA VAL A 92 8.78 -9.01 6.14
C VAL A 92 10.10 -9.27 6.87
N PRO A 93 10.20 -10.35 7.67
CA PRO A 93 11.48 -10.77 8.24
C PRO A 93 12.49 -11.14 7.13
N PRO A 94 13.79 -10.79 7.27
CA PRO A 94 14.80 -11.05 6.24
C PRO A 94 14.87 -12.51 5.77
N LEU A 95 14.86 -13.46 6.72
CA LEU A 95 14.90 -14.90 6.42
C LEU A 95 13.74 -15.35 5.52
N PHE A 96 12.54 -14.79 5.70
CA PHE A 96 11.40 -15.13 4.87
C PHE A 96 11.58 -14.64 3.43
N GLY A 97 12.16 -13.46 3.26
CA GLY A 97 12.56 -12.93 1.96
C GLY A 97 13.58 -13.82 1.25
N GLU A 98 14.60 -14.30 1.97
CA GLU A 98 15.63 -15.20 1.44
C GLU A 98 15.05 -16.52 0.94
N VAL A 99 14.15 -17.13 1.72
CA VAL A 99 13.45 -18.38 1.34
C VAL A 99 12.64 -18.18 0.06
N LEU A 100 11.86 -17.10 -0.02
CA LEU A 100 11.08 -16.78 -1.22
C LEU A 100 11.98 -16.53 -2.43
N GLN A 101 13.11 -15.85 -2.24
CA GLN A 101 14.05 -15.59 -3.33
C GLN A 101 14.77 -16.86 -3.79
N ALA A 102 15.11 -17.78 -2.89
CA ALA A 102 15.65 -19.07 -3.26
C ALA A 102 14.66 -19.90 -4.08
N ALA A 103 13.39 -19.96 -3.65
CA ALA A 103 12.33 -20.62 -4.40
C ALA A 103 12.13 -19.98 -5.80
N LYS A 104 12.14 -18.64 -5.87
CA LYS A 104 12.02 -17.90 -7.13
C LYS A 104 13.16 -18.22 -8.10
N ARG A 105 14.41 -18.26 -7.62
CA ARG A 105 15.57 -18.61 -8.46
C ARG A 105 15.50 -20.03 -9.01
N GLN A 106 14.99 -20.98 -8.22
CA GLN A 106 14.85 -22.38 -8.65
C GLN A 106 13.73 -22.55 -9.68
N LEU A 107 12.60 -21.90 -9.47
CA LEU A 107 11.39 -22.07 -10.29
C LEU A 107 11.36 -21.16 -11.53
N ASP A 108 12.05 -20.02 -11.48
CA ASP A 108 12.13 -19.05 -12.57
C ASP A 108 13.56 -18.49 -12.70
N PRO A 109 14.53 -19.34 -13.10
CA PRO A 109 15.94 -18.96 -13.19
C PRO A 109 16.22 -17.86 -14.24
N ARG A 110 15.26 -17.60 -15.14
CA ARG A 110 15.35 -16.53 -16.15
C ARG A 110 14.58 -15.27 -15.77
N GLY A 111 13.93 -15.24 -14.60
CA GLY A 111 13.22 -14.06 -14.09
C GLY A 111 12.05 -13.59 -14.95
N ILE A 112 11.41 -14.48 -15.73
CA ILE A 112 10.35 -14.12 -16.69
C ILE A 112 9.03 -13.82 -15.96
N LEU A 113 8.75 -14.52 -14.86
CA LEU A 113 7.46 -14.49 -14.19
C LEU A 113 7.35 -13.28 -13.24
N ASN A 114 6.92 -12.14 -13.79
CA ASN A 114 6.55 -10.91 -13.07
C ASN A 114 7.65 -10.36 -12.12
N PRO A 115 8.81 -9.96 -12.67
CA PRO A 115 9.94 -9.45 -11.87
C PRO A 115 9.59 -8.16 -11.12
N GLY A 116 10.14 -7.99 -9.92
CA GLY A 116 10.02 -6.79 -9.10
C GLY A 116 8.69 -6.62 -8.35
N CYS A 117 7.79 -7.60 -8.41
CA CYS A 117 6.46 -7.51 -7.81
C CYS A 117 6.43 -7.74 -6.28
N LEU A 118 7.23 -8.69 -5.79
CA LEU A 118 7.30 -9.06 -4.37
C LEU A 118 8.73 -8.95 -3.84
N LEU A 119 9.66 -9.53 -4.59
CA LEU A 119 11.08 -9.49 -4.33
C LEU A 119 11.71 -8.38 -5.18
N ALA A 120 12.68 -7.66 -4.62
CA ALA A 120 13.54 -6.79 -5.41
C ALA A 120 14.17 -7.62 -6.55
N GLY A 121 14.29 -7.03 -7.73
CA GLY A 121 14.80 -7.72 -8.92
C GLY A 121 16.11 -8.44 -8.64
N SER A 122 16.18 -9.70 -9.05
CA SER A 122 17.41 -10.49 -9.15
C SER A 122 18.16 -10.15 -10.42
#